data_AF-P56659-F1
#
_entry.id   AF-P56659-F1
#
_cell.length_a   1.000
_cell.length_b   1.000
_cell.length_c   1.000
_cell.angle_alpha   90.00
_cell.angle_beta   90.00
_cell.angle_gamma   90.00
#
_symmetry.space_group_name_H-M   'P 1'
#
loop_
_entity.id
_entity.type
_entity.pdbx_description
1 polymer ?
#
loop_
_entity_poly.entity_id
_entity_poly.type
_entity_poly.pdbx_seq_one_letter_code
_entity_poly.pdbx_strand_id
1 'polypeptide(L)'
;VRQELKLELKQGFKSRIEDVREEILRKRRAGKLPGDTTSILKQWWQEHSKWPYPTEDDKAKLVEETGLQLKQINNWFINQRKRNWHNN
;
A
#
# COMPACT_ATOMS: atom_id res chain seq x y z
N VAL A 1 -38.63 22.12 17.61
CA VAL A 1 -37.36 22.86 17.79
C VAL A 1 -36.22 22.03 18.40
N ARG A 2 -36.18 21.68 19.71
CA ARG A 2 -35.00 21.01 20.32
C ARG A 2 -34.69 19.61 19.74
N GLN A 3 -35.72 18.83 19.41
CA GLN A 3 -35.53 17.49 18.83
C GLN A 3 -35.05 17.55 17.38
N GLU A 4 -35.58 18.48 16.58
CA GLU A 4 -35.17 18.72 15.18
C GLU A 4 -33.70 19.14 15.12
N LEU A 5 -33.29 20.12 15.93
CA LEU A 5 -31.88 20.55 16.00
C LEU A 5 -30.95 19.39 16.39
N LYS A 6 -31.38 18.51 17.31
CA LYS A 6 -30.60 17.31 17.67
C LYS A 6 -30.48 16.32 16.52
N LEU A 7 -31.53 16.17 15.70
CA LEU A 7 -31.52 15.30 14.53
C LEU A 7 -30.62 15.87 13.42
N GLU A 8 -30.74 17.16 13.12
CA GLU A 8 -29.90 17.88 12.16
C GLU A 8 -28.42 17.80 12.53
N LEU A 9 -28.08 18.08 13.80
CA LEU A 9 -26.70 17.95 14.28
C LEU A 9 -26.19 16.51 14.14
N LYS A 10 -26.98 15.51 14.51
CA LYS A 10 -26.60 14.09 14.34
C LYS A 10 -26.35 13.73 12.87
N GLN A 11 -27.20 14.19 11.96
CA GLN A 11 -27.05 13.96 10.52
C GLN A 11 -25.80 14.67 9.97
N GLY A 12 -25.57 15.92 10.38
CA GLY A 12 -24.37 16.67 10.00
C GLY A 12 -23.07 16.02 10.49
N PHE A 13 -23.04 15.56 11.74
CA PHE A 13 -21.90 14.80 12.28
C PHE A 13 -21.69 13.48 11.51
N LYS A 14 -22.77 12.75 11.20
CA LYS A 14 -22.67 11.51 10.41
C LYS A 14 -22.06 11.75 9.03
N SER A 15 -22.53 12.78 8.30
CA SER A 15 -21.98 13.13 6.99
C SER A 15 -20.49 13.44 7.07
N ARG A 16 -20.10 14.29 8.03
CA ARG A 16 -18.70 14.66 8.23
C ARG A 16 -17.80 13.46 8.57
N ILE A 17 -18.32 12.50 9.34
CA ILE A 17 -17.60 11.25 9.65
C ILE A 17 -17.38 10.42 8.37
N GLU A 18 -18.38 10.29 7.50
CA GLU A 18 -18.24 9.57 6.23
C GLU A 18 -17.27 10.27 5.28
N ASP A 19 -17.30 11.60 5.20
CA ASP A 19 -16.35 12.37 4.38
C ASP A 19 -14.90 12.16 4.85
N VAL A 20 -14.68 12.23 6.17
CA VAL A 20 -13.36 11.95 6.78
C VAL A 20 -12.93 10.51 6.51
N ARG A 21 -13.86 9.54 6.58
CA ARG A 21 -13.58 8.13 6.29
C ARG A 21 -13.16 7.94 4.83
N GLU A 22 -13.87 8.54 3.89
CA GLU A 22 -13.51 8.50 2.46
C GLU A 22 -12.15 9.14 2.20
N GLU A 23 -11.85 10.28 2.84
CA GLU A 23 -10.54 10.92 2.73
C GLU A 23 -9.42 10.00 3.23
N ILE A 24 -9.61 9.35 4.38
CA ILE A 24 -8.66 8.37 4.92
C ILE A 24 -8.47 7.20 3.94
N LEU A 25 -9.54 6.67 3.36
CA LEU A 25 -9.47 5.56 2.40
C LEU A 25 -8.78 5.95 1.09
N ARG A 26 -9.00 7.17 0.59
CA ARG A 26 -8.30 7.70 -0.58
C ARG A 26 -6.80 7.84 -0.32
N LYS A 27 -6.43 8.45 0.83
CA LYS A 27 -5.02 8.59 1.25
C LYS A 27 -4.34 7.23 1.43
N ARG A 28 -5.04 6.23 1.97
CA ARG A 28 -4.52 4.85 2.09
C ARG A 28 -4.31 4.14 0.75
N ARG A 29 -5.08 4.49 -0.29
CA ARG A 29 -4.95 3.90 -1.64
C ARG A 29 -3.86 4.57 -2.47
N ALA A 30 -3.71 5.89 -2.37
CA ALA A 30 -2.79 6.68 -3.19
C ALA A 30 -1.30 6.26 -3.12
N GLY A 31 -0.89 5.52 -2.07
CA GLY A 31 0.47 5.02 -1.90
C GLY A 31 0.68 3.52 -2.15
N LYS A 32 -0.38 2.78 -2.48
CA LYS A 32 -0.25 1.33 -2.72
C LYS A 32 0.15 1.08 -4.17
N LEU A 33 1.14 0.22 -4.36
CA LEU A 33 1.46 -0.34 -5.68
C LEU A 33 0.24 -1.12 -6.21
N PRO A 34 0.00 -1.12 -7.53
CA PRO A 34 -1.06 -1.92 -8.13
C PRO A 34 -0.95 -3.40 -7.73
N GLY A 35 -2.08 -4.07 -7.51
CA GLY A 35 -2.11 -5.46 -7.03
C GLY A 35 -1.27 -6.41 -7.88
N ASP A 36 -1.37 -6.26 -9.20
CA ASP A 36 -0.66 -7.11 -10.18
C ASP A 36 0.86 -6.92 -10.13
N THR A 37 1.35 -5.69 -9.89
CA THR A 37 2.79 -5.47 -9.71
C THR A 37 3.31 -6.13 -8.44
N THR A 38 2.48 -6.19 -7.39
CA THR A 38 2.90 -6.79 -6.11
C THR A 38 2.97 -8.31 -6.14
N SER A 39 2.26 -9.00 -7.04
CA SER A 39 2.39 -10.46 -7.16
C SER A 39 3.75 -10.85 -7.71
N ILE A 40 4.25 -10.14 -8.73
CA ILE A 40 5.59 -10.32 -9.32
C ILE A 40 6.68 -10.13 -8.25
N LEU A 41 6.62 -9.03 -7.50
CA LEU A 41 7.60 -8.76 -6.43
C LEU A 41 7.56 -9.81 -5.32
N LYS A 42 6.35 -10.28 -4.96
CA LYS A 42 6.18 -11.35 -3.98
C LYS A 42 6.73 -12.68 -4.48
N GLN A 43 6.54 -13.01 -5.75
CA GLN A 43 7.08 -14.23 -6.33
C GLN A 43 8.61 -14.23 -6.23
N TRP A 44 9.27 -13.18 -6.73
CA TRP A 44 10.72 -13.04 -6.60
C TRP A 44 11.17 -13.15 -5.15
N TRP A 45 10.45 -12.51 -4.22
CA TRP A 45 10.72 -12.60 -2.79
C TRP A 45 10.66 -14.03 -2.25
N GLN A 46 9.65 -14.83 -2.62
CA GLN A 46 9.53 -16.21 -2.14
C GLN A 46 10.71 -17.06 -2.61
N GLU A 47 11.09 -16.91 -3.88
CA GLU A 47 12.23 -17.60 -4.50
C GLU A 47 13.57 -17.22 -3.85
N HIS A 48 13.70 -15.97 -3.36
CA HIS A 48 14.94 -15.44 -2.79
C HIS A 48 14.84 -15.16 -1.28
N SER A 49 13.89 -15.79 -0.58
CA SER A 49 13.55 -15.47 0.82
C SER A 49 14.72 -15.66 1.80
N LYS A 50 15.66 -16.56 1.52
CA LYS A 50 16.88 -16.77 2.31
C LYS A 50 17.84 -15.57 2.26
N TRP A 51 17.94 -14.91 1.10
CA TRP A 51 18.80 -13.75 0.88
C TRP A 51 18.11 -12.73 -0.07
N PRO A 52 17.15 -11.95 0.44
CA PRO A 52 16.28 -11.12 -0.39
C PRO A 52 16.91 -9.76 -0.73
N TYR A 53 18.08 -9.83 -1.39
CA TYR A 53 18.83 -8.68 -1.90
C TYR A 53 18.96 -8.81 -3.42
N PRO A 54 18.03 -8.21 -4.19
CA PRO A 54 18.09 -8.27 -5.65
C PRO A 54 19.35 -7.57 -6.15
N THR A 55 19.99 -8.18 -7.15
CA THR A 55 21.08 -7.58 -7.91
C THR A 55 20.58 -6.40 -8.76
N GLU A 56 21.48 -5.65 -9.39
CA GLU A 56 21.06 -4.58 -10.31
C GLU A 56 20.31 -5.14 -11.53
N ASP A 57 20.70 -6.32 -12.02
CA ASP A 57 20.01 -7.02 -13.11
C ASP A 57 18.60 -7.49 -12.69
N ASP A 58 18.46 -8.04 -11.47
CA ASP A 58 17.14 -8.39 -10.92
C ASP A 58 16.23 -7.17 -10.84
N LYS A 59 16.77 -6.03 -10.36
CA LYS A 59 16.00 -4.79 -10.27
C LYS A 59 15.59 -4.29 -11.64
N ALA A 60 16.48 -4.34 -12.64
CA ALA A 60 16.17 -3.93 -14.01
C ALA A 60 15.04 -4.79 -14.60
N LYS A 61 15.12 -6.11 -14.44
CA LYS A 61 14.08 -7.05 -14.87
C LYS A 61 12.75 -6.78 -14.16
N LEU A 62 12.77 -6.57 -12.85
CA LEU A 62 11.56 -6.25 -12.09
C LEU A 62 10.94 -4.92 -12.51
N VAL A 63 11.75 -3.91 -12.85
CA VAL A 63 11.26 -2.64 -13.41
C VAL A 63 10.55 -2.88 -14.74
N GLU A 64 11.15 -3.69 -15.64
CA GLU A 64 10.56 -4.03 -16.93
C GLU A 64 9.22 -4.78 -16.77
N GLU A 65 9.18 -5.82 -15.93
CA GLU A 65 8.00 -6.66 -15.75
C GLU A 65 6.85 -5.96 -15.02
N THR A 66 7.16 -5.07 -14.06
CA THR A 66 6.14 -4.40 -13.24
C THR A 66 5.75 -3.01 -13.77
N GLY A 67 6.58 -2.40 -14.62
CA GLY A 67 6.45 -1.00 -15.03
C GLY A 67 6.67 0.01 -13.89
N LEU A 68 7.15 -0.43 -12.72
CA LEU A 68 7.44 0.45 -11.59
C LEU A 68 8.79 1.12 -11.74
N GLN A 69 8.93 2.31 -11.16
CA GLN A 69 10.23 2.97 -11.06
C GLN A 69 11.17 2.19 -10.14
N LEU A 70 12.47 2.19 -10.45
CA LEU A 70 13.51 1.57 -9.64
C LEU A 70 13.45 1.98 -8.16
N LYS A 71 13.11 3.25 -7.87
CA LYS A 71 12.90 3.74 -6.51
C LYS A 71 11.75 3.02 -5.78
N GLN A 72 10.65 2.73 -6.48
CA GLN A 72 9.52 2.00 -5.93
C GLN A 72 9.90 0.55 -5.63
N ILE A 73 10.63 -0.10 -6.53
CA ILE A 73 11.18 -1.45 -6.33
C ILE A 73 12.08 -1.50 -5.09
N ASN A 74 13.07 -0.60 -5.01
CA ASN A 74 13.98 -0.52 -3.87
C ASN A 74 13.22 -0.30 -2.54
N ASN A 75 12.28 0.65 -2.53
CA ASN A 75 11.46 0.91 -1.35
C ASN A 75 10.61 -0.30 -0.97
N TRP A 76 10.07 -1.02 -1.94
CA TRP A 76 9.31 -2.24 -1.69
C TRP A 76 10.19 -3.28 -1.01
N PHE A 77 11.37 -3.58 -1.54
CA PHE A 77 12.28 -4.56 -0.94
C PHE A 77 12.77 -4.16 0.45
N ILE A 78 13.09 -2.89 0.68
CA ILE A 78 13.45 -2.39 2.02
C ILE A 78 12.30 -2.64 3.01
N ASN A 79 11.08 -2.27 2.64
CA ASN A 79 9.92 -2.44 3.50
C ASN A 79 9.55 -3.92 3.67
N GLN A 80 9.71 -4.74 2.64
CA GLN A 80 9.41 -6.16 2.66
C GLN A 80 10.39 -6.90 3.59
N ARG A 81 11.69 -6.58 3.53
CA ARG A 81 12.69 -7.09 4.47
C ARG A 81 12.36 -6.74 5.91
N LYS A 82 12.06 -5.46 6.17
CA LYS A 82 11.66 -4.99 7.51
C LYS A 82 10.45 -5.73 8.08
N ARG A 83 9.53 -6.20 7.23
CA ARG A 83 8.28 -6.83 7.64
C ARG A 83 8.32 -8.35 7.70
N ASN A 84 9.16 -9.01 6.89
CA ASN A 84 9.01 -10.46 6.66
C ASN A 84 10.32 -11.26 6.73
N TRP A 85 11.51 -10.66 6.78
CA TRP A 85 12.75 -11.44 6.64
C TRP A 85 13.11 -12.29 7.87
N HIS A 86 12.57 -11.95 9.04
CA HIS A 86 12.83 -12.68 10.29
C HIS A 86 11.59 -13.40 10.82
N ASN A 87 10.49 -13.41 10.06
CA ASN A 87 9.24 -14.04 10.46
C ASN A 87 9.09 -15.48 9.90
N ASN A 88 10.18 -16.05 9.37
CA ASN A 88 10.36 -17.46 9.02
C ASN A 88 11.56 -18.01 9.77
#